data_AF-M0FBA3-F1
#
_entry.id   AF-M0FBA3-F1
#
_cell.length_a   1.000
_cell.length_b   1.000
_cell.length_c   1.000
_cell.angle_alpha   90.00
_cell.angle_beta   90.00
_cell.angle_gamma   90.00
#
_symmetry.space_group_name_H-M   'P 1'
#
loop_
_entity.id
_entity.type
_entity.pdbx_description
1 polymer ?
#
loop_
_entity_poly.entity_id
_entity_poly.type
_entity_poly.pdbx_seq_one_letter_code
_entity_poly.pdbx_strand_id
1 'polypeptide(L)'
;MMATTHALAGVVLGTAVWALVPEAGMLPVLAAALGGLFPDFDLYAGHRKTLHFPVYFSALAVPAVAVAALNPTTTTLAVALFLAAAALHSASDVLGGGLELKPWLGTSERAVYDHWNGRWLAPKRLIRYDGAPEDLALTLAFAVPPVLVFDGLAETLVIAAVAVSGVYVLLRKPMVAIAETAVAAMPDHVVDLMPERFVRDFR
;
A
#
# COMPACT_ATOMS: atom_id res chain seq x y z
N MET A 1 5.15 -1.74 -0.51
CA MET A 1 5.74 -0.39 -0.71
C MET A 1 5.11 0.52 0.34
N MET A 2 5.35 1.83 0.33
CA MET A 2 4.63 2.74 1.24
C MET A 2 3.11 2.65 1.03
N ALA A 3 2.36 2.72 2.13
CA ALA A 3 0.89 2.79 2.10
C ALA A 3 0.37 3.90 1.17
N THR A 4 1.04 5.06 1.20
CA THR A 4 0.75 6.21 0.32
C THR A 4 1.01 5.90 -1.15
N THR A 5 2.04 5.12 -1.49
CA THR A 5 2.29 4.65 -2.86
C THR A 5 1.13 3.79 -3.35
N HIS A 6 0.64 2.86 -2.52
CA HIS A 6 -0.51 2.01 -2.87
C HIS A 6 -1.81 2.81 -2.99
N ALA A 7 -2.05 3.77 -2.09
CA ALA A 7 -3.17 4.69 -2.16
C ALA A 7 -3.17 5.49 -3.47
N LEU A 8 -2.03 6.08 -3.84
CA LEU A 8 -1.89 6.87 -5.05
C LEU A 8 -1.97 6.03 -6.32
N ALA A 9 -1.48 4.78 -6.30
CA ALA A 9 -1.72 3.84 -7.40
C ALA A 9 -3.22 3.61 -7.63
N GLY A 10 -4.00 3.48 -6.55
CA GLY A 10 -5.46 3.45 -6.60
C GLY A 10 -6.06 4.76 -7.15
N VAL A 11 -5.60 5.92 -6.68
CA VAL A 11 -6.04 7.23 -7.19
C VAL A 11 -5.76 7.38 -8.69
N VAL A 12 -4.64 6.87 -9.21
CA VAL A 12 -4.36 6.89 -10.66
C VAL A 12 -5.42 6.11 -11.44
N LEU A 13 -5.83 4.93 -10.96
CA LEU A 13 -6.93 4.17 -11.57
C LEU A 13 -8.24 4.97 -11.53
N GLY A 14 -8.55 5.57 -10.37
CA GLY A 14 -9.72 6.43 -10.21
C GLY A 14 -9.70 7.65 -11.13
N THR A 15 -8.54 8.28 -11.30
CA THR A 15 -8.33 9.44 -12.18
C THR A 15 -8.61 9.06 -13.64
N ALA A 16 -8.09 7.92 -14.09
CA ALA A 16 -8.31 7.44 -15.45
C ALA A 16 -9.80 7.18 -15.73
N VAL A 17 -10.51 6.57 -14.77
CA VAL A 17 -11.96 6.33 -14.89
C VAL A 17 -12.76 7.63 -14.82
N TRP A 18 -12.40 8.53 -13.91
CA TRP A 18 -13.06 9.84 -13.79
C TRP A 18 -12.94 10.66 -15.08
N ALA A 19 -11.80 10.60 -15.77
CA ALA A 19 -11.61 11.27 -17.05
C ALA A 19 -12.53 10.72 -18.17
N LEU A 20 -13.03 9.49 -18.03
CA LEU A 20 -13.96 8.86 -18.97
C LEU A 20 -15.44 9.04 -18.58
N VAL A 21 -15.73 9.09 -17.28
CA VAL A 21 -17.09 9.14 -16.72
C VAL A 21 -17.15 10.16 -15.56
N PRO A 22 -16.91 11.46 -15.82
CA PRO A 22 -16.83 12.48 -14.77
C PRO A 22 -18.15 12.67 -14.00
N GLU A 23 -19.29 12.36 -14.63
CA GLU A 23 -20.63 12.40 -14.02
C GLU A 23 -20.80 11.41 -12.85
N ALA A 24 -19.94 10.39 -12.75
CA ALA A 24 -19.92 9.48 -11.61
C ALA A 24 -19.44 10.15 -10.31
N GLY A 25 -18.84 11.35 -10.41
CA GLY A 25 -18.36 12.14 -9.28
C GLY A 25 -17.06 11.62 -8.66
N MET A 26 -16.70 12.15 -7.49
CA MET A 26 -15.42 11.83 -6.81
C MET A 26 -15.44 10.55 -5.98
N LEU A 27 -16.63 9.99 -5.69
CA LEU A 27 -16.75 8.80 -4.85
C LEU A 27 -15.96 7.59 -5.39
N PRO A 28 -15.96 7.27 -6.70
CA PRO A 28 -15.15 6.17 -7.22
C PRO A 28 -13.64 6.40 -7.08
N VAL A 29 -13.17 7.65 -7.18
CA VAL A 29 -11.75 8.00 -6.95
C VAL A 29 -11.37 7.78 -5.48
N LEU A 30 -12.22 8.22 -4.55
CA LEU A 30 -12.04 7.98 -3.12
C LEU A 30 -12.06 6.47 -2.80
N ALA A 31 -12.98 5.73 -3.41
CA ALA A 31 -13.04 4.28 -3.25
C ALA A 31 -11.78 3.58 -3.77
N ALA A 32 -11.19 4.05 -4.88
CA ALA A 32 -9.91 3.56 -5.39
C ALA A 32 -8.77 3.82 -4.39
N ALA A 33 -8.69 5.04 -3.83
CA ALA A 33 -7.71 5.38 -2.81
C ALA A 33 -7.84 4.48 -1.57
N LEU A 34 -9.06 4.28 -1.09
CA LEU A 34 -9.36 3.42 0.06
C LEU A 34 -9.07 1.95 -0.24
N GLY A 35 -9.36 1.47 -1.45
CA GLY A 35 -9.00 0.11 -1.88
C GLY A 35 -7.49 -0.08 -1.92
N GLY A 36 -6.75 0.95 -2.33
CA GLY A 36 -5.29 0.99 -2.29
C GLY A 36 -4.73 1.01 -0.86
N LEU A 37 -5.47 1.48 0.15
CA LEU A 37 -5.04 1.47 1.55
C LEU A 37 -5.49 0.22 2.32
N PHE A 38 -6.64 -0.35 1.95
CA PHE A 38 -7.33 -1.35 2.73
C PHE A 38 -6.47 -2.57 3.12
N PRO A 39 -5.65 -3.16 2.22
CA PRO A 39 -4.82 -4.29 2.60
C PRO A 39 -3.90 -3.99 3.79
N ASP A 40 -3.31 -2.79 3.86
CA ASP A 40 -2.38 -2.38 4.93
C ASP A 40 -3.04 -2.24 6.30
N PHE A 41 -4.38 -2.28 6.41
CA PHE A 41 -5.04 -2.28 7.73
C PHE A 41 -4.74 -3.55 8.53
N ASP A 42 -4.12 -4.57 7.91
CA ASP A 42 -3.60 -5.74 8.60
C ASP A 42 -2.20 -5.57 9.22
N LEU A 43 -1.63 -4.36 9.19
CA LEU A 43 -0.27 -4.09 9.63
C LEU A 43 0.01 -4.75 11.00
N TYR A 44 -0.91 -4.63 11.96
CA TYR A 44 -0.76 -5.18 13.32
C TYR A 44 -1.42 -6.56 13.54
N ALA A 45 -1.99 -7.17 12.50
CA ALA A 45 -2.78 -8.40 12.60
C ALA A 45 -2.35 -9.47 11.58
N GLY A 46 -1.04 -9.55 11.28
CA GLY A 46 -0.49 -10.52 10.33
C GLY A 46 -0.28 -9.92 8.93
N HIS A 47 0.46 -8.81 8.90
CA HIS A 47 0.69 -8.01 7.69
C HIS A 47 1.06 -8.84 6.45
N ARG A 48 0.44 -8.51 5.32
CA ARG A 48 0.55 -9.21 4.02
C ARG A 48 0.13 -10.67 4.02
N LYS A 49 -0.63 -11.07 5.04
CA LYS A 49 -1.27 -12.39 5.13
C LYS A 49 -2.75 -12.31 5.42
N THR A 50 -3.30 -11.30 6.10
CA THR A 50 -4.70 -11.38 6.54
C THR A 50 -5.66 -10.49 5.77
N LEU A 51 -5.20 -9.37 5.21
CA LEU A 51 -6.01 -8.55 4.30
C LEU A 51 -5.42 -8.43 2.89
N HIS A 52 -4.22 -8.96 2.67
CA HIS A 52 -3.60 -8.99 1.35
C HIS A 52 -3.96 -10.28 0.62
N PHE A 53 -4.94 -10.19 -0.28
CA PHE A 53 -5.44 -11.33 -1.05
C PHE A 53 -5.14 -11.16 -2.54
N PRO A 54 -3.88 -11.37 -2.99
CA PRO A 54 -3.48 -11.06 -4.37
C PRO A 54 -4.31 -11.80 -5.43
N VAL A 55 -4.65 -13.06 -5.17
CA VAL A 55 -5.47 -13.87 -6.09
C VAL A 55 -6.95 -13.52 -5.97
N TYR A 56 -7.50 -13.45 -4.75
CA TYR A 56 -8.95 -13.26 -4.59
C TYR A 56 -9.42 -11.85 -4.91
N PHE A 57 -8.65 -10.81 -4.57
CA PHE A 57 -8.99 -9.46 -5.04
C PHE A 57 -8.94 -9.36 -6.56
N SER A 58 -7.93 -9.97 -7.21
CA SER A 58 -7.87 -10.00 -8.67
C SER A 58 -9.08 -10.73 -9.28
N ALA A 59 -9.46 -11.89 -8.71
CA ALA A 59 -10.61 -12.67 -9.14
C ALA A 59 -11.95 -11.92 -8.95
N LEU A 60 -12.07 -11.08 -7.92
CA LEU A 60 -13.25 -10.25 -7.67
C LEU A 60 -13.26 -8.96 -8.50
N ALA A 61 -12.08 -8.37 -8.75
CA ALA A 61 -11.94 -7.13 -9.52
C ALA A 61 -12.39 -7.33 -10.97
N VAL A 62 -12.05 -8.47 -11.61
CA VAL A 62 -12.44 -8.77 -13.00
C VAL A 62 -13.95 -8.67 -13.25
N PRO A 63 -14.82 -9.42 -12.54
CA PRO A 63 -16.27 -9.31 -12.73
C PRO A 63 -16.81 -7.94 -12.29
N ALA A 64 -16.26 -7.31 -11.25
CA ALA A 64 -16.69 -5.97 -10.83
C ALA A 64 -16.43 -4.91 -11.91
N VAL A 65 -15.26 -4.96 -12.55
CA VAL A 65 -14.90 -4.10 -13.68
C VAL A 65 -15.82 -4.39 -14.88
N ALA A 66 -16.13 -5.65 -15.18
CA ALA A 66 -17.06 -5.99 -16.25
C ALA A 66 -18.48 -5.42 -16.00
N VAL A 67 -18.98 -5.52 -14.76
CA VAL A 67 -20.27 -4.92 -14.37
C VAL A 67 -20.24 -3.40 -14.51
N ALA A 68 -19.16 -2.75 -14.05
CA ALA A 68 -19.01 -1.31 -14.16
C ALA A 68 -18.92 -0.84 -15.62
N ALA A 69 -18.27 -1.60 -16.50
CA ALA A 69 -18.19 -1.30 -17.93
C ALA A 69 -19.55 -1.42 -18.64
N LEU A 70 -20.41 -2.36 -18.23
CA LEU A 70 -21.75 -2.54 -18.79
C LEU A 70 -22.77 -1.55 -18.21
N ASN A 71 -22.55 -1.07 -16.98
CA ASN A 71 -23.46 -0.16 -16.29
C ASN A 71 -22.66 0.81 -15.38
N PRO A 72 -22.11 1.91 -15.93
CA PRO A 72 -21.15 2.78 -15.24
C PRO A 72 -21.84 3.80 -14.31
N THR A 73 -22.46 3.30 -13.25
CA THR A 73 -22.95 4.14 -12.13
C THR A 73 -21.83 4.49 -11.16
N THR A 74 -22.02 5.53 -10.35
CA THR A 74 -21.13 5.84 -9.22
C THR A 74 -20.83 4.62 -8.34
N THR A 75 -21.84 3.81 -8.02
CA THR A 75 -21.68 2.64 -7.14
C THR A 75 -20.89 1.52 -7.80
N THR A 76 -21.24 1.15 -9.04
CA THR A 76 -20.55 0.08 -9.76
C THR A 76 -19.07 0.43 -10.01
N LEU A 77 -18.79 1.69 -10.37
CA LEU A 77 -17.42 2.20 -10.54
C LEU A 77 -16.66 2.22 -9.21
N ALA A 78 -17.28 2.67 -8.11
CA ALA A 78 -16.64 2.71 -6.80
C ALA A 78 -16.27 1.31 -6.29
N VAL A 79 -17.17 0.33 -6.42
CA VAL A 79 -16.89 -1.07 -6.04
C VAL A 79 -15.78 -1.65 -6.91
N ALA A 80 -15.87 -1.47 -8.24
CA ALA A 80 -14.86 -1.97 -9.16
C ALA A 80 -13.47 -1.38 -8.88
N LEU A 81 -13.38 -0.07 -8.66
CA LEU A 81 -12.12 0.61 -8.38
C LEU A 81 -11.54 0.27 -7.02
N PHE A 82 -12.38 0.12 -5.98
CA PHE A 82 -11.92 -0.35 -4.67
C PHE A 82 -11.27 -1.73 -4.79
N LEU A 83 -11.95 -2.68 -5.43
CA LEU A 83 -11.45 -4.05 -5.61
C LEU A 83 -10.21 -4.08 -6.50
N ALA A 84 -10.19 -3.31 -7.59
CA ALA A 84 -9.05 -3.23 -8.49
C ALA A 84 -7.82 -2.62 -7.80
N ALA A 85 -7.99 -1.59 -6.97
CA ALA A 85 -6.90 -0.99 -6.22
C ALA A 85 -6.38 -1.93 -5.11
N ALA A 86 -7.27 -2.65 -4.41
CA ALA A 86 -6.88 -3.66 -3.42
C ALA A 86 -6.13 -4.85 -4.07
N ALA A 87 -6.57 -5.25 -5.27
CA ALA A 87 -5.87 -6.25 -6.09
C ALA A 87 -4.48 -5.76 -6.50
N LEU A 88 -4.40 -4.53 -7.03
CA LEU A 88 -3.14 -3.91 -7.45
C LEU A 88 -2.17 -3.81 -6.28
N HIS A 89 -2.61 -3.32 -5.13
CA HIS A 89 -1.81 -3.30 -3.90
C HIS A 89 -1.27 -4.69 -3.59
N SER A 90 -2.16 -5.66 -3.34
CA SER A 90 -1.78 -7.00 -2.90
C SER A 90 -0.84 -7.70 -3.88
N ALA A 91 -1.06 -7.53 -5.19
CA ALA A 91 -0.20 -8.10 -6.22
C ALA A 91 1.16 -7.39 -6.30
N SER A 92 1.17 -6.06 -6.12
CA SER A 92 2.37 -5.24 -6.24
C SER A 92 3.35 -5.41 -5.08
N ASP A 93 2.93 -5.95 -3.94
CA ASP A 93 3.84 -6.22 -2.81
C ASP A 93 4.97 -7.19 -3.16
N VAL A 94 4.76 -8.08 -4.12
CA VAL A 94 5.82 -8.97 -4.62
C VAL A 94 6.97 -8.18 -5.26
N LEU A 95 6.73 -6.94 -5.69
CA LEU A 95 7.73 -6.06 -6.31
C LEU A 95 8.58 -5.33 -5.27
N GLY A 96 8.14 -5.28 -4.02
CA GLY A 96 8.81 -4.61 -2.90
C GLY A 96 9.81 -5.49 -2.13
N GLY A 97 10.16 -5.03 -0.94
CA GLY A 97 10.94 -5.78 0.05
C GLY A 97 10.08 -6.69 0.94
N GLY A 98 10.75 -7.46 1.82
CA GLY A 98 10.11 -8.39 2.74
C GLY A 98 9.47 -7.75 3.98
N LEU A 99 9.00 -8.59 4.91
CA LEU A 99 8.25 -8.23 6.12
C LEU A 99 9.09 -7.79 7.33
N GLU A 100 10.41 -7.79 7.21
CA GLU A 100 11.34 -7.39 8.26
C GLU A 100 11.26 -5.89 8.57
N LEU A 101 11.62 -5.52 9.79
CA LEU A 101 11.68 -4.14 10.27
C LEU A 101 12.77 -3.33 9.57
N LYS A 102 13.87 -4.01 9.19
CA LYS A 102 15.02 -3.50 8.44
C LYS A 102 15.01 -4.05 6.99
N PRO A 103 14.00 -3.72 6.15
CA PRO A 103 13.84 -4.31 4.82
C PRO A 103 14.98 -3.97 3.85
N TRP A 104 15.79 -2.96 4.14
CA TRP A 104 17.01 -2.65 3.39
C TRP A 104 18.14 -3.68 3.57
N LEU A 105 18.04 -4.59 4.54
CA LEU A 105 18.96 -5.73 4.67
C LEU A 105 18.52 -6.92 3.80
N GLY A 106 17.24 -6.99 3.43
CA GLY A 106 16.71 -7.96 2.47
C GLY A 106 16.80 -9.41 2.93
N THR A 107 16.64 -9.70 4.22
CA THR A 107 16.84 -11.03 4.80
C THR A 107 15.60 -11.93 4.75
N SER A 108 14.40 -11.38 4.55
CA SER A 108 13.19 -12.19 4.41
C SER A 108 12.89 -12.55 2.96
N GLU A 109 12.51 -13.81 2.75
CA GLU A 109 11.95 -14.30 1.48
C GLU A 109 10.41 -14.33 1.48
N ARG A 110 9.78 -13.50 2.32
CA ARG A 110 8.31 -13.38 2.41
C ARG A 110 7.88 -11.98 2.00
N ALA A 111 7.25 -11.87 0.83
CA ALA A 111 6.65 -10.63 0.34
C ALA A 111 5.16 -10.56 0.67
N VAL A 112 4.34 -11.41 0.05
CA VAL A 112 2.89 -11.47 0.24
C VAL A 112 2.43 -12.93 0.23
N TYR A 113 1.43 -13.25 1.04
CA TYR A 113 0.92 -14.61 1.13
C TYR A 113 -0.10 -14.90 0.04
N ASP A 114 0.19 -15.90 -0.78
CA ASP A 114 -0.72 -16.44 -1.77
C ASP A 114 -1.62 -17.51 -1.10
N HIS A 115 -2.84 -17.11 -0.81
CA HIS A 115 -3.86 -17.96 -0.18
C HIS A 115 -4.35 -19.08 -1.08
N TRP A 116 -4.30 -18.89 -2.41
CA TRP A 116 -4.74 -19.89 -3.36
C TRP A 116 -3.77 -21.08 -3.37
N ASN A 117 -2.47 -20.80 -3.40
CA ASN A 117 -1.43 -21.82 -3.40
C ASN A 117 -0.88 -22.16 -2.00
N GLY A 118 -1.37 -21.50 -0.95
CA GLY A 118 -0.97 -21.74 0.44
C GLY A 118 0.50 -21.47 0.74
N ARG A 119 1.10 -20.44 0.11
CA ARG A 119 2.55 -20.16 0.24
C ARG A 119 2.89 -18.68 0.25
N TRP A 120 4.03 -18.34 0.81
CA TRP A 120 4.62 -17.02 0.64
C TRP A 120 5.23 -16.86 -0.76
N LEU A 121 4.97 -15.72 -1.39
CA LEU A 121 5.71 -15.30 -2.58
C LEU A 121 6.99 -14.58 -2.16
N ALA A 122 8.09 -14.81 -2.89
CA ALA A 122 9.37 -14.18 -2.61
C ALA A 122 9.42 -12.73 -3.13
N PRO A 123 10.05 -11.79 -2.41
CA PRO A 123 10.19 -10.40 -2.85
C PRO A 123 11.16 -10.27 -4.02
N LYS A 124 10.70 -9.64 -5.10
CA LYS A 124 11.50 -9.34 -6.28
C LYS A 124 12.40 -8.12 -6.10
N ARG A 125 12.11 -7.27 -5.11
CA ARG A 125 12.93 -6.11 -4.71
C ARG A 125 13.23 -5.14 -5.88
N LEU A 126 12.27 -4.96 -6.79
CA LEU A 126 12.34 -3.90 -7.80
C LEU A 126 12.28 -2.53 -7.14
N ILE A 127 11.39 -2.40 -6.14
CA ILE A 127 11.49 -1.38 -5.10
C ILE A 127 12.19 -2.04 -3.91
N ARG A 128 13.41 -1.57 -3.61
CA ARG A 128 14.31 -2.26 -2.68
C ARG A 128 13.70 -2.47 -1.30
N TYR A 129 12.98 -1.47 -0.82
CA TYR A 129 12.26 -1.51 0.44
C TYR A 129 11.21 -0.40 0.51
N ASP A 130 10.26 -0.58 1.41
CA ASP A 130 9.30 0.46 1.78
C ASP A 130 10.01 1.71 2.33
N GLY A 131 9.77 2.86 1.68
CA GLY A 131 10.44 4.12 2.01
C GLY A 131 11.84 4.27 1.38
N ALA A 132 12.18 3.47 0.36
CA ALA A 132 13.36 3.69 -0.46
C ALA A 132 13.18 4.91 -1.39
N PRO A 133 14.27 5.53 -1.89
CA PRO A 133 14.17 6.62 -2.88
C PRO A 133 13.37 6.25 -4.13
N GLU A 134 13.45 4.99 -4.59
CA GLU A 134 12.68 4.50 -5.74
C GLU A 134 11.18 4.42 -5.43
N ASP A 135 10.81 4.14 -4.18
CA ASP A 135 9.41 4.13 -3.73
C ASP A 135 8.84 5.55 -3.79
N LEU A 136 9.59 6.55 -3.29
CA LEU A 136 9.19 7.96 -3.39
C LEU A 136 9.09 8.45 -4.84
N ALA A 137 10.02 8.04 -5.71
CA ALA A 137 9.97 8.36 -7.12
C ALA A 137 8.69 7.80 -7.77
N LEU A 138 8.29 6.58 -7.41
CA LEU A 138 7.04 5.97 -7.85
C LEU A 138 5.81 6.71 -7.28
N THR A 139 5.83 7.10 -6.00
CA THR A 139 4.80 7.96 -5.39
C THR A 139 4.64 9.25 -6.17
N LEU A 140 5.74 9.93 -6.51
CA LEU A 140 5.73 11.17 -7.29
C LEU A 140 5.15 10.94 -8.68
N ALA A 141 5.54 9.85 -9.36
CA ALA A 141 4.99 9.51 -10.67
C ALA A 141 3.47 9.27 -10.62
N PHE A 142 2.97 8.58 -9.58
CA PHE A 142 1.53 8.38 -9.39
C PHE A 142 0.78 9.64 -8.95
N ALA A 143 1.44 10.63 -8.37
CA ALA A 143 0.83 11.90 -8.04
C ALA A 143 0.58 12.78 -9.28
N VAL A 144 1.34 12.60 -10.38
CA VAL A 144 1.23 13.46 -11.57
C VAL A 144 -0.17 13.43 -12.20
N PRO A 145 -0.77 12.27 -12.54
CA PRO A 145 -2.09 12.27 -13.17
C PRO A 145 -3.19 12.97 -12.36
N PRO A 146 -3.41 12.68 -11.06
CA PRO A 146 -4.47 13.35 -10.30
C PRO A 146 -4.21 14.85 -10.08
N VAL A 147 -2.97 15.30 -9.93
CA VAL A 147 -2.65 16.74 -9.80
C VAL A 147 -2.93 17.50 -11.11
N LEU A 148 -2.79 16.84 -12.27
CA LEU A 148 -3.12 17.48 -13.55
C LEU A 148 -4.62 17.51 -13.85
N VAL A 149 -5.41 16.64 -13.22
CA VAL A 149 -6.83 16.43 -13.52
C VAL A 149 -7.75 17.09 -12.50
N PHE A 150 -7.39 17.05 -11.22
CA PHE A 150 -8.20 17.57 -10.13
C PHE A 150 -7.64 18.87 -9.58
N ASP A 151 -8.52 19.68 -8.98
CA ASP A 151 -8.20 20.89 -8.26
C ASP A 151 -8.69 20.82 -6.79
N GLY A 152 -8.39 21.87 -6.02
CA GLY A 152 -8.94 22.08 -4.68
C GLY A 152 -8.56 20.99 -3.68
N LEU A 153 -9.56 20.39 -3.02
CA LEU A 153 -9.33 19.44 -1.94
C LEU A 153 -8.63 18.16 -2.42
N ALA A 154 -9.00 17.64 -3.59
CA ALA A 154 -8.43 16.39 -4.10
C ALA A 154 -6.94 16.56 -4.43
N GLU A 155 -6.58 17.65 -5.13
CA GLU A 155 -5.19 18.02 -5.39
C GLU A 155 -4.40 18.19 -4.09
N THR A 156 -4.96 18.92 -3.13
CA THR A 156 -4.34 19.17 -1.81
C THR A 156 -4.03 17.86 -1.07
N LEU A 157 -4.95 16.90 -1.09
CA LEU A 157 -4.77 15.60 -0.45
C LEU A 157 -3.66 14.78 -1.12
N VAL A 158 -3.54 14.83 -2.45
CA VAL A 158 -2.46 14.16 -3.18
C VAL A 158 -1.11 14.78 -2.83
N ILE A 159 -1.01 16.11 -2.83
CA ILE A 159 0.22 16.83 -2.45
C ILE A 159 0.59 16.51 -1.00
N ALA A 160 -0.39 16.48 -0.10
CA ALA A 160 -0.18 16.11 1.30
C ALA A 160 0.34 14.67 1.44
N ALA A 161 -0.22 13.71 0.68
CA ALA A 161 0.26 12.33 0.66
C ALA A 161 1.71 12.23 0.21
N VAL A 162 2.10 12.98 -0.84
CA VAL A 162 3.51 13.07 -1.30
C VAL A 162 4.41 13.67 -0.22
N ALA A 163 3.97 14.75 0.43
CA ALA A 163 4.75 15.38 1.50
C ALA A 163 4.97 14.42 2.69
N VAL A 164 3.93 13.71 3.10
CA VAL A 164 4.01 12.66 4.13
C VAL A 164 4.98 11.55 3.72
N SER A 165 4.91 11.08 2.47
CA SER A 165 5.87 10.10 1.93
C SER A 165 7.31 10.60 1.99
N GLY A 166 7.55 11.86 1.62
CA GLY A 166 8.89 12.46 1.68
C GLY A 166 9.44 12.50 3.11
N VAL A 167 8.63 12.95 4.06
CA VAL A 167 8.99 12.93 5.50
C VAL A 167 9.27 11.51 5.97
N TYR A 168 8.39 10.56 5.62
CA TYR A 168 8.56 9.16 5.99
C TYR A 168 9.86 8.56 5.44
N VAL A 169 10.20 8.79 4.17
CA VAL A 169 11.44 8.32 3.54
C VAL A 169 12.67 8.85 4.27
N LEU A 170 12.68 10.13 4.65
CA LEU A 170 13.78 10.73 5.41
C LEU A 170 13.92 10.13 6.81
N LEU A 171 12.79 9.81 7.46
CA LEU A 171 12.76 9.32 8.83
C LEU A 171 12.81 7.79 8.94
N ARG A 172 12.60 7.04 7.85
CA ARG A 172 12.41 5.59 7.85
C ARG A 172 13.50 4.83 8.60
N LYS A 173 14.76 5.15 8.32
CA LYS A 173 15.92 4.52 8.97
C LYS A 173 16.20 5.09 10.36
N PRO A 174 16.23 6.43 10.56
CA PRO A 174 16.35 7.02 11.90
C PRO A 174 15.34 6.48 12.90
N MET A 175 14.07 6.32 12.52
CA MET A 175 13.02 5.76 13.38
C MET A 175 13.37 4.36 13.88
N VAL A 176 13.90 3.49 13.01
CA VAL A 176 14.31 2.13 13.40
C VAL A 176 15.55 2.14 14.29
N ALA A 177 16.53 3.01 14.01
CA ALA A 177 17.71 3.14 14.87
C ALA A 177 17.36 3.63 16.28
N ILE A 178 16.43 4.59 16.40
CA ILE A 178 15.93 5.07 17.69
C ILE A 178 15.20 3.94 18.42
N ALA A 179 14.33 3.19 17.72
CA ALA A 179 13.61 2.05 18.30
C ALA A 179 14.59 0.97 18.79
N GLU A 180 15.61 0.64 18.00
CA GLU A 180 16.66 -0.31 18.37
C GLU A 180 17.40 0.13 19.63
N THR A 181 17.80 1.41 19.70
CA THR A 181 18.48 1.98 20.87
C THR A 181 17.58 1.94 22.11
N ALA A 182 16.29 2.25 21.95
CA ALA A 182 15.33 2.22 23.04
C ALA A 182 15.12 0.80 23.57
N VAL A 183 14.96 -0.19 22.68
CA VAL A 183 14.83 -1.61 23.05
C VAL A 183 16.09 -2.12 23.74
N ALA A 184 17.28 -1.75 23.25
CA ALA A 184 18.55 -2.15 23.86
C ALA A 184 18.79 -1.54 25.26
N ALA A 185 18.16 -0.39 25.56
CA ALA A 185 18.25 0.26 26.87
C ALA A 185 17.20 -0.26 27.87
N MET A 186 16.22 -1.07 27.42
CA MET A 186 15.17 -1.60 28.28
C MET A 186 15.63 -2.84 29.05
N PRO A 187 15.17 -3.03 30.31
CA PRO A 187 15.36 -4.30 31.02
C PRO A 187 14.68 -5.47 30.30
N ASP A 188 15.28 -6.66 30.35
CA ASP A 188 14.77 -7.87 29.65
C ASP A 188 13.29 -8.18 29.95
N HIS A 189 12.88 -8.05 31.21
CA HIS A 189 11.50 -8.31 31.63
C HIS A 189 10.47 -7.35 31.00
N VAL A 190 10.88 -6.18 30.54
CA VAL A 190 10.02 -5.24 29.80
C VAL A 190 9.95 -5.65 28.34
N VAL A 191 11.08 -6.04 27.74
CA VAL A 191 11.15 -6.49 26.34
C VAL A 191 10.33 -7.77 26.14
N ASP A 192 10.32 -8.68 27.12
CA ASP A 192 9.52 -9.91 27.08
C ASP A 192 7.99 -9.68 27.11
N LEU A 193 7.55 -8.50 27.57
CA LEU A 193 6.13 -8.10 27.54
C LEU A 193 5.76 -7.41 26.23
N MET A 194 6.74 -7.05 25.39
CA MET A 194 6.47 -6.39 24.11
C MET A 194 6.03 -7.38 23.04
N PRO A 195 5.09 -7.01 22.15
CA PRO A 195 4.74 -7.84 21.01
C PRO A 195 5.98 -8.17 20.17
N GLU A 196 6.16 -9.46 19.81
CA GLU A 196 7.34 -9.95 19.09
C GLU A 196 7.70 -9.10 17.87
N ARG A 197 6.71 -8.58 17.14
CA ARG A 197 6.92 -7.74 15.96
C ARG A 197 7.83 -6.54 16.21
N PHE A 198 7.85 -5.97 17.42
CA PHE A 198 8.66 -4.80 17.73
C PHE A 198 10.08 -5.13 18.19
N VAL A 199 10.34 -6.39 18.57
CA VAL A 199 11.60 -6.78 19.23
C VAL A 199 12.33 -7.92 18.53
N ARG A 200 11.63 -8.74 17.73
CA ARG A 200 12.18 -9.95 17.08
C ARG A 200 13.37 -9.63 16.19
N ASP A 201 13.33 -8.52 15.47
CA ASP A 201 14.39 -8.16 14.52
C ASP A 201 15.56 -7.40 15.20
N PHE A 202 15.49 -7.19 16.52
CA PHE A 202 16.55 -6.60 17.35
C PHE A 202 17.22 -7.61 18.28
N ARG A 203 16.66 -8.81 18.43
CA ARG A 203 17.21 -9.95 19.18
C ARG A 203 18.00 -10.85 18.23
#